data_AF-A0AAP2VLH5-F1
#
_entry.id   AF-A0AAP2VLH5-F1
#
_cell.length_a   1.000
_cell.length_b   1.000
_cell.length_c   1.000
_cell.angle_alpha   90.00
_cell.angle_beta   90.00
_cell.angle_gamma   90.00
#
_symmetry.space_group_name_H-M   'P 1'
#
loop_
_entity.id
_entity.type
_entity.pdbx_description
1 polymer ?
#
loop_
_entity_poly.entity_id
_entity_poly.type
_entity_poly.pdbx_seq_one_letter_code
_entity_poly.pdbx_strand_id
1 'polypeptide(L)'
;MKKIFSLGKLLHTFPTYKIARLINLLFQAELGNYEFFENEITSIKRNIQFEKHTYITEKLIFKFVRDYPLPSYEKARNKQWQQYQKDIQKIKEDKYERQLLKTFDVLSWIENKITRRSLAEILAEKSQSY
;
A
#
# COMPACT_ATOMS: atom_id res chain seq x y z
N MET A 1 30.91 -3.95 -12.38
CA MET A 1 29.44 -4.08 -12.23
C MET A 1 28.92 -4.19 -10.79
N LYS A 2 29.72 -4.53 -9.76
CA LYS A 2 29.23 -4.61 -8.35
C LYS A 2 28.82 -3.26 -7.71
N LYS A 3 29.31 -2.12 -8.22
CA LYS A 3 29.08 -0.79 -7.62
C LYS A 3 27.67 -0.20 -7.85
N ILE A 4 26.97 -0.61 -8.92
CA ILE A 4 25.64 -0.08 -9.24
C ILE A 4 24.58 -0.65 -8.28
N PHE A 5 24.66 -1.95 -7.96
CA PHE A 5 23.76 -2.58 -6.98
C PHE A 5 23.98 -2.10 -5.54
N SER A 6 25.21 -1.73 -5.16
CA SER A 6 25.47 -1.16 -3.83
C SER A 6 24.90 0.24 -3.63
N LEU A 7 24.62 0.99 -4.71
CA LEU A 7 24.03 2.32 -4.63
C LEU A 7 22.55 2.25 -4.18
N GLY A 8 21.83 1.21 -4.59
CA GLY A 8 20.47 0.93 -4.12
C GLY A 8 20.38 0.77 -2.59
N LYS A 9 21.48 0.32 -1.95
CA LYS A 9 21.55 0.23 -0.49
C LYS A 9 21.58 1.57 0.23
N LEU A 10 22.13 2.61 -0.39
CA LEU A 10 22.09 3.98 0.14
C LEU A 10 20.70 4.60 0.01
N LEU A 11 19.93 4.19 -1.01
CA LEU A 11 18.55 4.66 -1.19
C LEU A 11 17.59 4.09 -0.14
N HIS A 12 17.88 2.91 0.42
CA HIS A 12 17.09 2.31 1.50
C HIS A 12 17.00 3.17 2.77
N THR A 13 17.92 4.12 2.95
CA THR A 13 17.91 5.04 4.10
C THR A 13 16.84 6.12 3.97
N PHE A 14 16.31 6.37 2.76
CA PHE A 14 15.32 7.43 2.54
C PHE A 14 13.88 6.91 2.70
N PRO A 15 13.04 7.57 3.52
CA PRO A 15 11.63 7.21 3.69
C PRO A 15 10.84 7.23 2.36
N THR A 16 11.19 8.13 1.45
CA THR A 16 10.54 8.26 0.14
C THR A 16 10.78 7.05 -0.76
N TYR A 17 11.98 6.45 -0.70
CA TYR A 17 12.30 5.26 -1.49
C TYR A 17 11.47 4.05 -1.02
N LYS A 18 11.22 3.95 0.29
CA LYS A 18 10.32 2.94 0.87
C LYS A 18 8.90 3.07 0.31
N ILE A 19 8.36 4.29 0.30
CA ILE A 19 7.04 4.58 -0.27
C ILE A 19 6.98 4.20 -1.75
N ALA A 20 8.01 4.56 -2.53
CA ALA A 20 8.08 4.20 -3.95
C ALA A 20 8.06 2.68 -4.18
N ARG A 21 8.74 1.89 -3.34
CA ARG A 21 8.70 0.42 -3.41
C ARG A 21 7.33 -0.16 -3.06
N LEU A 22 6.65 0.40 -2.07
CA LEU A 22 5.29 0.00 -1.71
C LEU A 22 4.29 0.32 -2.83
N ILE A 23 4.42 1.48 -3.47
CA ILE A 23 3.62 1.87 -4.64
C ILE A 23 3.91 0.92 -5.82
N ASN A 24 5.18 0.61 -6.07
CA ASN A 24 5.57 -0.32 -7.12
C ASN A 24 4.94 -1.70 -6.91
N LEU A 25 4.89 -2.20 -5.67
CA LEU A 25 4.17 -3.44 -5.33
C LEU A 25 2.67 -3.37 -5.67
N LEU A 26 2.01 -2.24 -5.38
CA LEU A 26 0.60 -2.05 -5.73
C LEU A 26 0.37 -2.10 -7.25
N PHE A 27 1.26 -1.50 -8.03
CA PHE A 27 1.17 -1.57 -9.50
C PHE A 27 1.43 -2.97 -10.03
N GLN A 28 2.40 -3.70 -9.48
CA GLN A 28 2.64 -5.07 -9.91
C GLN A 28 1.48 -6.01 -9.55
N ALA A 29 0.79 -5.77 -8.42
CA ALA A 29 -0.47 -6.43 -8.06
C ALA A 29 -1.55 -6.24 -9.14
N GLU A 30 -1.67 -5.03 -9.65
CA GLU A 30 -2.60 -4.73 -10.73
C GLU A 30 -2.22 -5.37 -12.07
N LEU A 31 -0.92 -5.42 -12.39
CA LEU A 31 -0.42 -6.04 -13.62
C LEU A 31 -0.46 -7.58 -13.60
N GLY A 32 -0.76 -8.19 -12.45
CA GLY A 32 -0.84 -9.65 -12.30
C GLY A 32 0.50 -10.36 -12.17
N ASN A 33 1.58 -9.63 -11.85
CA ASN A 33 2.94 -10.19 -11.73
C ASN A 33 3.21 -10.79 -10.34
N TYR A 34 2.44 -11.82 -9.95
CA TYR A 34 2.39 -12.37 -8.60
C TYR A 34 3.71 -13.02 -8.12
N GLU A 35 4.51 -13.58 -9.04
CA GLU A 35 5.76 -14.29 -8.70
C GLU A 35 6.78 -13.41 -7.97
N PHE A 36 6.71 -12.09 -8.13
CA PHE A 36 7.65 -11.16 -7.53
C PHE A 36 7.25 -10.71 -6.11
N PHE A 37 6.01 -10.92 -5.68
CA PHE A 37 5.49 -10.28 -4.48
C PHE A 37 6.17 -10.77 -3.22
N GLU A 38 6.29 -12.08 -3.02
CA GLU A 38 6.85 -12.61 -1.78
C GLU A 38 8.34 -12.24 -1.63
N ASN A 39 9.08 -12.19 -2.73
CA ASN A 39 10.48 -11.76 -2.74
C ASN A 39 10.61 -10.28 -2.37
N GLU A 40 9.79 -9.43 -2.96
CA GLU A 40 9.84 -7.98 -2.73
C GLU A 40 9.26 -7.60 -1.36
N ILE A 41 8.17 -8.23 -0.92
CA ILE A 41 7.62 -8.09 0.43
C ILE A 41 8.67 -8.50 1.47
N THR A 42 9.35 -9.64 1.27
CA THR A 42 10.40 -10.08 2.20
C THR A 42 11.59 -9.12 2.18
N SER A 43 11.97 -8.61 1.01
CA SER A 43 13.01 -7.61 0.86
C SER A 43 12.67 -6.31 1.59
N ILE A 44 11.44 -5.79 1.45
CA ILE A 44 10.98 -4.61 2.16
C ILE A 44 10.92 -4.87 3.67
N LYS A 45 10.36 -6.02 4.11
CA LYS A 45 10.32 -6.41 5.53
C LYS A 45 11.70 -6.46 6.17
N ARG A 46 12.72 -7.01 5.49
CA ARG A 46 14.10 -7.02 5.98
C ARG A 46 14.70 -5.61 6.11
N ASN A 47 14.33 -4.69 5.23
CA ASN A 47 14.74 -3.29 5.38
C ASN A 47 14.02 -2.61 6.56
N ILE A 48 12.75 -2.94 6.79
CA ILE A 48 11.95 -2.42 7.92
C ILE A 48 12.35 -3.04 9.26
N GLN A 49 12.93 -4.24 9.32
CA GLN A 49 13.37 -4.85 10.59
C GLN A 49 14.39 -3.99 11.37
N PHE A 50 15.04 -3.03 10.71
CA PHE A 50 15.92 -2.05 11.35
C PHE A 50 15.19 -0.80 11.85
N GLU A 51 13.94 -0.56 11.41
CA GLU A 51 13.05 0.48 11.90
C GLU A 51 12.22 -0.07 13.07
N LYS A 52 12.33 0.55 14.27
CA LYS A 52 11.61 0.12 15.49
C LYS A 52 10.07 0.09 15.37
N HIS A 53 9.51 0.69 14.33
CA HIS A 53 8.07 0.80 14.11
C HIS A 53 7.71 0.25 12.74
N THR A 54 7.02 -0.89 12.70
CA THR A 54 6.36 -1.36 11.48
C THR A 54 5.06 -0.58 11.31
N TYR A 55 4.93 0.19 10.23
CA TYR A 55 3.77 1.04 10.00
C TYR A 55 2.54 0.18 9.66
N ILE A 56 1.38 0.56 10.18
CA ILE A 56 0.10 -0.12 9.98
C ILE A 56 -0.27 -0.08 8.49
N THR A 57 0.04 1.01 7.81
CA THR A 57 -0.16 1.18 6.36
C THR A 57 0.61 0.13 5.55
N GLU A 58 1.85 -0.19 5.93
CA GLU A 58 2.67 -1.19 5.20
C GLU A 58 2.04 -2.59 5.30
N LYS A 59 1.56 -2.96 6.49
CA LYS A 59 0.85 -4.23 6.69
C LYS A 59 -0.43 -4.28 5.85
N LEU A 60 -1.15 -3.16 5.75
CA LEU A 60 -2.33 -3.06 4.91
C LEU A 60 -1.99 -3.29 3.43
N ILE A 61 -0.92 -2.67 2.93
CA ILE A 61 -0.45 -2.82 1.55
C ILE A 61 -0.06 -4.28 1.28
N PHE A 62 0.71 -4.92 2.16
CA PHE A 62 1.09 -6.32 1.97
C PHE A 62 -0.11 -7.26 1.97
N LYS A 63 -1.09 -7.02 2.84
CA LYS A 63 -2.34 -7.78 2.87
C LYS A 63 -3.11 -7.57 1.56
N PHE A 64 -3.22 -6.33 1.10
CA PHE A 64 -3.91 -5.98 -0.13
C PHE A 64 -3.28 -6.63 -1.36
N VAL A 65 -1.96 -6.54 -1.51
CA VAL A 65 -1.21 -7.16 -2.61
C VAL A 65 -1.38 -8.69 -2.63
N ARG A 66 -1.46 -9.33 -1.45
CA ARG A 66 -1.69 -10.78 -1.32
C ARG A 66 -3.13 -11.20 -1.60
N ASP A 67 -4.09 -10.31 -1.44
CA ASP A 67 -5.50 -10.57 -1.75
C ASP A 67 -5.79 -10.54 -3.27
N TYR A 68 -4.78 -10.24 -4.11
CA TYR A 68 -4.94 -10.35 -5.55
C TYR A 68 -4.86 -11.81 -6.03
N PRO A 69 -5.60 -12.18 -7.10
CA PRO A 69 -6.55 -11.33 -7.83
C PRO A 69 -7.82 -11.02 -7.04
N LEU A 70 -8.27 -9.77 -7.09
CA LEU A 70 -9.48 -9.34 -6.38
C LEU A 70 -10.72 -10.07 -6.91
N PRO A 71 -11.70 -10.42 -6.04
CA PRO A 71 -12.85 -11.19 -6.45
C PRO A 71 -13.73 -10.44 -7.46
N SER A 72 -14.14 -11.14 -8.53
CA SER A 72 -15.04 -10.59 -9.55
C SER A 72 -16.48 -10.41 -9.08
N TYR A 73 -16.89 -11.09 -8.00
CA TYR A 73 -18.26 -11.02 -7.47
C TYR A 73 -18.43 -9.86 -6.47
N GLU A 74 -19.48 -9.07 -6.65
CA GLU A 74 -19.73 -7.85 -5.87
C GLU A 74 -19.88 -8.12 -4.37
N LYS A 75 -20.64 -9.16 -3.98
CA LYS A 75 -20.83 -9.50 -2.55
C LYS A 75 -19.51 -9.84 -1.86
N ALA A 76 -18.60 -10.52 -2.57
CA ALA A 76 -17.29 -10.86 -2.05
C ALA A 76 -16.41 -9.60 -1.90
N ARG A 77 -16.45 -8.68 -2.88
CA ARG A 77 -15.78 -7.38 -2.78
C ARG A 77 -16.31 -6.53 -1.63
N ASN A 78 -17.62 -6.46 -1.44
CA ASN A 78 -18.22 -5.69 -0.35
C ASN A 78 -17.81 -6.24 1.03
N LYS A 79 -17.77 -7.57 1.17
CA LYS A 79 -17.25 -8.22 2.38
C LYS A 79 -15.78 -7.88 2.61
N GLN A 80 -14.97 -7.92 1.56
CA GLN A 80 -13.57 -7.56 1.62
C GLN A 80 -13.40 -6.08 1.98
N TRP A 81 -14.18 -5.18 1.37
CA TRP A 81 -14.19 -3.75 1.68
C TRP A 81 -14.50 -3.48 3.15
N GLN A 82 -15.51 -4.13 3.73
CA GLN A 82 -15.82 -4.00 5.16
C GLN A 82 -14.65 -4.41 6.06
N GLN A 83 -13.87 -5.40 5.65
CA GLN A 83 -12.67 -5.80 6.37
C GLN A 83 -11.57 -4.73 6.27
N TYR A 84 -11.37 -4.16 5.08
CA TYR A 84 -10.41 -3.07 4.86
C TYR A 84 -10.81 -1.78 5.57
N GLN A 85 -12.11 -1.45 5.66
CA GLN A 85 -12.59 -0.25 6.35
C GLN A 85 -12.13 -0.19 7.82
N LYS A 86 -12.14 -1.33 8.52
CA LYS A 86 -11.66 -1.40 9.92
C LYS A 86 -10.18 -1.07 10.03
N ASP A 87 -9.37 -1.59 9.11
CA ASP A 87 -7.93 -1.37 9.09
C ASP A 87 -7.61 0.08 8.66
N ILE A 88 -8.35 0.61 7.66
CA ILE A 88 -8.27 1.99 7.17
C ILE A 88 -8.60 2.99 8.28
N GLN A 89 -9.64 2.73 9.09
CA GLN A 89 -10.03 3.63 10.17
C GLN A 89 -8.93 3.75 11.23
N LYS A 90 -8.28 2.63 11.60
CA LYS A 90 -7.14 2.64 12.53
C LYS A 90 -5.98 3.49 12.01
N ILE A 91 -5.68 3.39 10.71
CA ILE A 91 -4.64 4.20 10.06
C ILE A 91 -5.04 5.68 10.08
N LYS A 92 -6.31 5.99 9.84
CA LYS A 92 -6.81 7.37 9.91
C LYS A 92 -6.74 7.93 11.34
N GLU A 93 -6.81 7.14 12.39
CA GLU A 93 -6.74 7.65 13.77
C GLU A 93 -5.30 7.91 14.22
N ASP A 94 -4.31 7.26 13.60
CA ASP A 94 -2.89 7.41 13.93
C ASP A 94 -2.26 8.64 13.27
N LYS A 95 -1.71 9.55 14.09
CA LYS A 95 -1.08 10.81 13.64
C LYS A 95 0.17 10.59 12.78
N TYR A 96 0.95 9.54 13.04
CA TYR A 96 2.19 9.25 12.31
C TYR A 96 1.89 8.61 10.96
N GLU A 97 0.88 7.73 10.90
CA GLU A 97 0.43 7.12 9.65
C GLU A 97 -0.16 8.17 8.69
N ARG A 98 -0.90 9.16 9.19
CA ARG A 98 -1.40 10.29 8.38
C ARG A 98 -0.28 11.03 7.64
N GLN A 99 0.92 11.09 8.18
CA GLN A 99 2.05 11.75 7.52
C GLN A 99 2.53 10.96 6.30
N LEU A 100 2.48 9.63 6.34
CA LEU A 100 2.78 8.78 5.17
C LEU A 100 1.74 8.95 4.05
N LEU A 101 0.47 9.10 4.43
CA LEU A 101 -0.64 9.28 3.49
C LEU A 101 -0.59 10.61 2.72
N LYS A 102 0.16 11.61 3.19
CA LYS A 102 0.38 12.85 2.43
C LYS A 102 1.17 12.65 1.14
N THR A 103 2.04 11.63 1.10
CA THR A 103 2.87 11.35 -0.09
C THR A 103 2.08 10.56 -1.12
N PHE A 104 1.31 9.57 -0.66
CA PHE A 104 0.45 8.77 -1.51
C PHE A 104 -0.76 8.27 -0.72
N ASP A 105 -1.96 8.58 -1.20
CA ASP A 105 -3.21 8.15 -0.56
C ASP A 105 -3.54 6.69 -0.92
N VAL A 106 -2.80 5.79 -0.27
CA VAL A 106 -2.98 4.33 -0.36
C VAL A 106 -4.42 3.94 -0.06
N LEU A 107 -5.08 4.66 0.86
CA LEU A 107 -6.43 4.32 1.30
C LEU A 107 -7.45 4.57 0.18
N SER A 108 -7.37 5.74 -0.46
CA SER A 108 -8.20 6.04 -1.65
C SER A 108 -7.89 5.11 -2.82
N TRP A 109 -6.64 4.68 -2.98
CA TRP A 109 -6.27 3.71 -4.00
C TRP A 109 -6.93 2.35 -3.79
N ILE A 110 -6.82 1.80 -2.57
CA ILE A 110 -7.45 0.52 -2.19
C ILE A 110 -8.98 0.61 -2.36
N GLU A 111 -9.57 1.74 -1.94
CA GLU A 111 -11.00 2.02 -2.08
C GLU A 111 -11.44 1.96 -3.54
N ASN A 112 -10.76 2.66 -4.44
CA ASN A 112 -10.99 2.60 -5.88
C ASN A 112 -10.94 1.15 -6.39
N LYS A 113 -9.87 0.40 -6.09
CA LYS A 113 -9.69 -0.94 -6.65
C LYS A 113 -10.75 -1.95 -6.17
N ILE A 114 -11.21 -1.86 -4.92
CA ILE A 114 -12.22 -2.78 -4.39
C ILE A 114 -13.63 -2.36 -4.81
N THR A 115 -13.94 -1.06 -4.76
CA THR A 115 -15.30 -0.55 -5.07
C THR A 115 -15.54 -0.33 -6.56
N ARG A 116 -14.48 -0.31 -7.37
CA ARG A 116 -14.49 0.05 -8.80
C ARG A 116 -15.06 1.44 -9.09
N ARG A 117 -15.11 2.33 -8.10
CA ARG A 117 -15.43 3.75 -8.29
C ARG A 117 -14.20 4.49 -8.80
N SER A 118 -14.40 5.59 -9.52
CA SER A 118 -13.26 6.35 -9.99
C SER A 118 -12.50 6.99 -8.82
N LEU A 119 -11.17 7.04 -8.92
CA LEU A 119 -10.35 7.71 -7.90
C LEU A 119 -10.73 9.19 -7.75
N ALA A 120 -11.10 9.84 -8.86
CA ALA A 120 -11.49 11.24 -8.88
C ALA A 120 -12.74 11.50 -8.03
N GLU A 121 -13.76 10.63 -8.12
CA GLU A 121 -14.97 10.72 -7.30
C GLU A 121 -14.64 10.56 -5.82
N ILE A 122 -13.85 9.54 -5.46
CA ILE A 122 -13.45 9.28 -4.06
C ILE A 122 -12.68 10.47 -3.46
N LEU A 123 -11.78 11.06 -4.24
CA LEU A 123 -10.99 12.21 -3.80
C LEU A 123 -11.86 13.47 -3.68
N ALA A 124 -12.80 13.69 -4.60
CA ALA A 124 -13.74 14.80 -4.55
C ALA A 124 -14.60 14.74 -3.28
N GLU A 125 -15.18 13.58 -2.96
CA GLU A 125 -15.95 13.35 -1.73
C GLU A 125 -15.10 13.64 -0.47
N LYS A 126 -13.84 13.19 -0.46
CA LYS A 126 -12.93 13.44 0.67
C LYS A 126 -12.55 14.91 0.80
N SER A 127 -12.43 15.65 -0.31
CA SER A 127 -12.11 17.08 -0.29
C SER A 127 -13.26 17.95 0.22
N GLN A 128 -14.50 17.52 0.03
CA GLN A 128 -15.70 18.23 0.49
C GLN A 128 -16.03 17.97 1.98
N SER A 129 -15.40 16.97 2.60
CA SER A 129 -15.65 16.57 3.99
C SER A 129 -14.67 17.20 5.01
N TYR A 130 -13.85 18.17 4.58
CA TYR A 130 -12.91 18.93 5.43
C TYR A 130 -13.43 20.32 5.76
#